data_AF-A0A2V8KTE9-F1
#
_entry.id   AF-A0A2V8KTE9-F1
#
_cell.length_a   1.000
_cell.length_b   1.000
_cell.length_c   1.000
_cell.angle_alpha   90.00
_cell.angle_beta   90.00
_cell.angle_gamma   90.00
#
_symmetry.space_group_name_H-M   'P 1'
#
loop_
_entity.id
_entity.type
_entity.pdbx_description
1 polymer ?
#
loop_
_entity_poly.entity_id
_entity_poly.type
_entity_poly.pdbx_seq_one_letter_code
_entity_poly.pdbx_strand_id
1 'polypeptide(L)'
;MNPEHPPLAKLFAALPLLALHPRFDTSEQNWKAAVQDAFAFQFLYGNDADRLLFWSRAVMVLIAALGAAVTFLWARDLFGPAAGIFAVMLYAFCPNLLAHGMLVTTDVPVAAFSILTLYLFWKRGEQPSWLSDFSTGLALGAAMTVKFSGALLPIVLAGFCLVRKQIKSLF
;
A
#
# COMPACT_ATOMS: atom_id res chain seq x y z
N MET A 1 -2.41 4.70 -20.69
CA MET A 1 -2.08 4.28 -19.31
C MET A 1 -1.43 5.47 -18.61
N ASN A 2 -1.89 5.87 -17.42
CA ASN A 2 -1.38 7.05 -16.71
C ASN A 2 0.04 6.79 -16.14
N PRO A 3 1.08 7.55 -16.56
CA PRO A 3 2.46 7.34 -16.14
C PRO A 3 2.84 8.02 -14.81
N GLU A 4 1.98 8.85 -14.21
CA GLU A 4 2.31 9.70 -13.05
C GLU A 4 2.57 8.91 -11.77
N HIS A 5 2.03 7.70 -11.68
CA HIS A 5 2.24 6.81 -10.56
C HIS A 5 2.48 5.39 -11.07
N PRO A 6 3.41 4.66 -10.44
CA PRO A 6 3.57 3.23 -10.64
C PRO A 6 2.25 2.45 -10.54
N PRO A 7 2.10 1.33 -11.26
CA PRO A 7 0.79 0.80 -11.58
C PRO A 7 0.13 0.00 -10.44
N LEU A 8 0.86 -0.45 -9.42
CA LEU A 8 0.39 -1.53 -8.55
C LEU A 8 -0.89 -1.19 -7.79
N ALA A 9 -1.01 0.03 -7.24
CA ALA A 9 -2.24 0.45 -6.55
C ALA A 9 -3.45 0.51 -7.51
N LYS A 10 -3.22 0.97 -8.74
CA LYS A 10 -4.25 1.02 -9.79
C LYS A 10 -4.70 -0.40 -10.18
N LEU A 11 -3.75 -1.33 -10.30
CA LEU A 11 -4.01 -2.74 -10.60
C LEU A 11 -4.78 -3.43 -9.47
N PHE A 12 -4.42 -3.20 -8.21
CA PHE A 12 -5.19 -3.71 -7.07
C PHE A 12 -6.63 -3.19 -7.07
N ALA A 13 -6.81 -1.88 -7.28
CA ALA A 13 -8.15 -1.28 -7.36
C ALA A 13 -9.01 -1.86 -8.50
N ALA A 14 -8.37 -2.23 -9.61
CA ALA A 14 -9.03 -2.77 -10.79
C ALA A 14 -9.25 -4.30 -10.73
N LEU A 15 -8.61 -5.02 -9.80
CA LEU A 15 -8.66 -6.48 -9.74
C LEU A 15 -10.09 -7.03 -9.62
N PRO A 16 -11.00 -6.47 -8.78
CA PRO A 16 -12.39 -6.92 -8.73
C PRO A 16 -13.15 -6.69 -10.04
N LEU A 17 -12.77 -5.69 -10.83
CA LEU A 17 -13.45 -5.33 -12.07
C LEU A 17 -13.30 -6.42 -13.13
N LEU A 18 -12.25 -7.24 -13.05
CA LEU A 18 -12.07 -8.42 -13.90
C LEU A 18 -13.21 -9.43 -13.74
N ALA A 19 -13.80 -9.53 -12.54
CA ALA A 19 -14.95 -10.39 -12.27
C ALA A 19 -16.31 -9.70 -12.53
N LEU A 20 -16.33 -8.37 -12.56
CA LEU A 20 -17.55 -7.58 -12.81
C LEU A 20 -17.84 -7.39 -14.30
N HIS A 21 -16.84 -7.58 -15.16
CA HIS A 21 -16.92 -7.43 -16.62
C HIS A 21 -17.64 -6.12 -17.05
N PRO A 22 -17.17 -4.94 -16.59
CA PRO A 22 -17.76 -3.68 -17.00
C PRO A 22 -17.64 -3.48 -18.52
N ARG A 23 -18.59 -2.74 -19.09
CA ARG A 23 -18.52 -2.34 -20.50
C ARG A 23 -17.30 -1.46 -20.68
N PHE A 24 -16.45 -1.84 -21.64
CA PHE A 24 -15.21 -1.17 -21.95
C PHE A 24 -15.10 -1.00 -23.46
N ASP A 25 -15.40 0.20 -23.95
CA ASP A 25 -15.38 0.51 -25.37
C ASP A 25 -14.09 1.23 -25.76
N THR A 26 -13.22 0.51 -26.47
CA THR A 26 -11.95 1.04 -26.98
C THR A 26 -12.08 1.74 -28.33
N SER A 27 -13.26 1.71 -28.94
CA SER A 27 -13.53 2.39 -30.21
C SER A 27 -13.81 3.89 -30.03
N GLU A 28 -14.09 4.32 -28.80
CA GLU A 28 -14.43 5.69 -28.46
C GLU A 28 -13.29 6.70 -28.66
N GLN A 29 -13.66 7.95 -28.95
CA GLN A 29 -12.71 9.04 -29.21
C GLN A 29 -11.84 9.37 -27.99
N ASN A 30 -12.42 9.37 -26.79
CA ASN A 30 -11.69 9.68 -25.55
C ASN A 30 -10.61 8.63 -25.25
N TRP A 31 -10.87 7.36 -25.58
CA TRP A 31 -9.88 6.29 -25.50
C TRP A 31 -8.76 6.48 -26.52
N LYS A 32 -9.11 6.70 -27.80
CA LYS A 32 -8.14 6.88 -28.89
C LYS A 32 -7.26 8.11 -28.71
N ALA A 33 -7.83 9.20 -28.20
CA ALA A 33 -7.11 10.44 -27.91
C ALA A 33 -6.35 10.41 -26.57
N ALA A 34 -6.41 9.30 -25.82
CA ALA A 34 -5.80 9.15 -24.50
C ALA A 34 -6.21 10.25 -23.49
N VAL A 35 -7.43 10.78 -23.62
CA VAL A 35 -7.97 11.80 -22.70
C VAL A 35 -8.54 11.09 -21.47
N GLN A 36 -7.66 10.90 -20.48
CA GLN A 36 -7.92 10.05 -19.33
C GLN A 36 -9.17 10.45 -18.54
N ASP A 37 -9.32 11.73 -18.20
CA ASP A 37 -10.40 12.18 -17.30
C ASP A 37 -11.76 12.01 -17.96
N ALA A 38 -11.91 12.47 -19.21
CA ALA A 38 -13.14 12.30 -19.97
C ALA A 38 -13.50 10.81 -20.16
N PHE A 39 -12.51 9.98 -20.49
CA PHE A 39 -12.71 8.53 -20.58
C PHE A 39 -13.12 7.91 -19.24
N ALA A 40 -12.48 8.31 -18.12
CA ALA A 40 -12.77 7.76 -16.80
C ALA A 40 -14.20 8.10 -16.35
N PHE A 41 -14.64 9.35 -16.56
CA PHE A 41 -16.03 9.76 -16.29
C PHE A 41 -17.01 8.94 -17.13
N GLN A 42 -16.77 8.83 -18.43
CA GLN A 42 -17.64 8.07 -19.34
C GLN A 42 -17.67 6.58 -19.00
N PHE A 43 -16.51 5.97 -18.73
CA PHE A 43 -16.41 4.57 -18.33
C PHE A 43 -17.18 4.31 -17.03
N LEU A 44 -17.02 5.18 -16.03
CA LEU A 44 -17.62 4.99 -14.72
C LEU A 44 -19.15 5.14 -14.77
N TYR A 45 -19.64 6.24 -15.36
CA TYR A 45 -21.08 6.54 -15.43
C TYR A 45 -21.82 5.85 -16.60
N GLY A 46 -21.09 5.34 -17.59
CA GLY A 46 -21.60 4.41 -18.61
C GLY A 46 -21.79 2.98 -18.08
N ASN A 47 -21.30 2.71 -16.86
CA ASN A 47 -21.49 1.48 -16.11
C ASN A 47 -22.21 1.78 -14.76
N ASP A 48 -22.33 0.77 -13.92
CA ASP A 48 -22.79 0.93 -12.53
C ASP A 48 -21.66 1.52 -11.67
N ALA A 49 -21.61 2.84 -11.61
CA ALA A 49 -20.57 3.60 -10.90
C ALA A 49 -20.43 3.19 -9.43
N ASP A 50 -21.56 3.03 -8.73
CA ASP A 50 -21.58 2.69 -7.30
C ASP A 50 -20.99 1.29 -7.08
N ARG A 51 -21.37 0.32 -7.91
CA ARG A 51 -20.84 -1.05 -7.82
C ARG A 51 -19.36 -1.10 -8.13
N LEU A 52 -18.88 -0.40 -9.16
CA LEU A 52 -17.47 -0.36 -9.50
C LEU A 52 -16.65 0.29 -8.38
N LEU A 53 -17.08 1.45 -7.89
CA LEU A 53 -16.41 2.16 -6.79
C LEU A 53 -16.42 1.34 -5.50
N PHE A 54 -17.52 0.69 -5.16
CA PHE A 54 -17.61 -0.14 -3.96
C PHE A 54 -16.51 -1.21 -3.93
N TRP A 55 -16.37 -1.99 -5.01
CA TRP A 55 -15.39 -3.06 -5.06
C TRP A 55 -13.95 -2.54 -5.15
N SER A 56 -13.69 -1.46 -5.90
CA SER A 56 -12.36 -0.84 -5.91
C SER A 56 -11.97 -0.27 -4.54
N ARG A 57 -12.91 0.35 -3.81
CA ARG A 57 -12.68 0.88 -2.46
C ARG A 57 -12.52 -0.23 -1.42
N ALA A 58 -13.24 -1.34 -1.56
CA ALA A 58 -13.08 -2.49 -0.68
C ALA A 58 -11.63 -3.00 -0.65
N VAL A 59 -10.95 -3.03 -1.81
CA VAL A 59 -9.53 -3.38 -1.88
C VAL A 59 -8.65 -2.40 -1.11
N MET A 60 -8.94 -1.09 -1.19
CA MET A 60 -8.19 -0.08 -0.42
C MET A 60 -8.38 -0.25 1.09
N VAL A 61 -9.61 -0.54 1.53
CA VAL A 61 -9.91 -0.84 2.94
C VAL A 61 -9.16 -2.10 3.40
N LEU A 62 -9.07 -3.14 2.57
CA LEU A 62 -8.27 -4.33 2.89
C LEU A 62 -6.77 -4.01 3.04
N ILE A 63 -6.23 -3.14 2.18
CA ILE A 63 -4.84 -2.68 2.30
C ILE A 63 -4.64 -1.83 3.56
N ALA A 64 -5.60 -0.96 3.91
CA ALA A 64 -5.56 -0.20 5.15
C ALA A 64 -5.61 -1.13 6.38
N ALA A 65 -6.43 -2.17 6.35
CA ALA A 65 -6.52 -3.18 7.39
C ALA A 65 -5.22 -3.99 7.52
N LEU A 66 -4.55 -4.30 6.40
CA LEU A 66 -3.20 -4.88 6.41
C LEU A 66 -2.22 -3.94 7.15
N GLY A 67 -2.24 -2.63 6.85
CA GLY A 67 -1.46 -1.64 7.57
C GLY A 67 -1.70 -1.68 9.08
N ALA A 68 -2.97 -1.68 9.50
CA ALA A 68 -3.36 -1.80 10.90
C ALA A 68 -2.83 -3.09 11.56
N ALA A 69 -2.94 -4.23 10.87
CA ALA A 69 -2.45 -5.53 11.35
C ALA A 69 -0.92 -5.52 11.51
N VAL A 70 -0.18 -4.93 10.59
CA VAL A 70 1.28 -4.80 10.73
C VAL A 70 1.63 -3.88 11.90
N THR A 71 0.93 -2.76 12.07
CA THR A 71 1.12 -1.85 13.22
C THR A 71 0.87 -2.57 14.54
N PHE A 72 -0.18 -3.40 14.63
CA PHE A 72 -0.43 -4.27 15.78
C PHE A 72 0.78 -5.17 16.07
N LEU A 73 1.20 -5.93 15.07
CA LEU A 73 2.24 -6.94 15.20
C LEU A 73 3.56 -6.31 15.64
N TRP A 74 3.92 -5.17 15.03
CA TRP A 74 5.16 -4.50 15.36
C TRP A 74 5.16 -3.94 16.79
N ALA A 75 4.08 -3.25 17.19
CA ALA A 75 3.96 -2.74 18.55
C ALA A 75 3.88 -3.86 19.60
N ARG A 76 3.22 -4.97 19.27
CA ARG A 76 3.17 -6.16 20.13
C ARG A 76 4.55 -6.77 20.31
N ASP A 77 5.31 -6.95 19.24
CA ASP A 77 6.63 -7.56 19.29
C ASP A 77 7.63 -6.67 20.07
N LEU A 78 7.44 -5.35 20.07
CA LEU A 78 8.28 -4.40 20.83
C LEU A 78 7.90 -4.24 22.32
N PHE A 79 6.61 -4.17 22.62
CA PHE A 79 6.11 -3.70 23.93
C PHE A 79 4.99 -4.58 24.52
N GLY A 80 4.70 -5.71 23.89
CA GLY A 80 3.70 -6.68 24.34
C GLY A 80 2.26 -6.41 23.83
N PRO A 81 1.32 -7.34 24.10
CA PRO A 81 -0.02 -7.34 23.49
C PRO A 81 -0.85 -6.08 23.72
N ALA A 82 -0.79 -5.48 24.91
CA ALA A 82 -1.53 -4.27 25.23
C ALA A 82 -1.11 -3.07 24.36
N ALA A 83 0.19 -2.93 24.11
CA ALA A 83 0.73 -1.90 23.22
C ALA A 83 0.29 -2.13 21.77
N GLY A 84 0.21 -3.39 21.33
CA GLY A 84 -0.35 -3.76 20.03
C GLY A 84 -1.78 -3.25 19.84
N ILE A 85 -2.66 -3.56 20.81
CA ILE A 85 -4.07 -3.12 20.78
C ILE A 85 -4.15 -1.59 20.75
N PHE A 86 -3.40 -0.92 21.63
CA PHE A 86 -3.37 0.53 21.69
C PHE A 86 -2.91 1.16 20.37
N ALA A 87 -1.87 0.63 19.74
CA ALA A 87 -1.37 1.11 18.45
C ALA A 87 -2.40 0.96 17.32
N VAL A 88 -3.15 -0.16 17.29
CA VAL A 88 -4.26 -0.34 16.33
C VAL A 88 -5.38 0.65 16.58
N MET A 89 -5.72 0.92 17.84
CA MET A 89 -6.72 1.96 18.13
C MET A 89 -6.27 3.30 17.58
N LEU A 90 -5.04 3.73 17.85
CA LEU A 90 -4.51 4.97 17.29
C LEU A 90 -4.52 4.98 15.75
N TYR A 91 -4.19 3.85 15.11
CA TYR A 91 -4.24 3.72 13.66
C TYR A 91 -5.67 3.86 13.12
N ALA A 92 -6.61 3.11 13.69
CA ALA A 92 -8.01 3.06 13.24
C ALA A 92 -8.76 4.37 13.48
N PHE A 93 -8.44 5.09 14.55
CA PHE A 93 -9.02 6.40 14.87
C PHE A 93 -8.21 7.58 14.33
N CYS A 94 -7.16 7.33 13.54
CA CYS A 94 -6.40 8.40 12.90
C CYS A 94 -7.25 9.08 11.81
N PRO A 95 -7.51 10.39 11.91
CA PRO A 95 -8.39 11.09 10.97
C PRO A 95 -7.88 11.03 9.53
N ASN A 96 -6.55 11.08 9.33
CA ASN A 96 -5.96 10.97 7.99
C ASN A 96 -6.22 9.59 7.36
N LEU A 97 -6.12 8.52 8.14
CA LEU A 97 -6.37 7.16 7.65
C LEU A 97 -7.85 6.92 7.38
N LEU A 98 -8.74 7.47 8.20
CA LEU A 98 -10.18 7.41 7.95
C LEU A 98 -10.57 8.20 6.68
N ALA A 99 -9.99 9.39 6.48
CA ALA A 99 -10.25 10.22 5.31
C ALA A 99 -9.74 9.58 4.00
N HIS A 100 -8.52 9.02 4.02
CA HIS A 100 -7.88 8.51 2.81
C HIS A 100 -8.06 7.01 2.58
N GLY A 101 -8.40 6.22 3.61
CA GLY A 101 -8.52 4.76 3.55
C GLY A 101 -9.66 4.27 2.66
N MET A 102 -10.70 5.08 2.46
CA MET A 102 -11.81 4.78 1.57
C MET A 102 -11.61 5.30 0.14
N LEU A 103 -10.54 6.06 -0.13
CA LEU A 103 -10.29 6.63 -1.45
C LEU A 103 -9.41 5.70 -2.27
N VAL A 104 -9.71 5.58 -3.56
CA VAL A 104 -8.88 4.84 -4.53
C VAL A 104 -7.67 5.70 -4.91
N THR A 105 -6.73 5.80 -3.97
CA THR A 105 -5.50 6.61 -4.06
C THR A 105 -4.28 5.78 -3.70
N THR A 106 -3.08 6.33 -3.91
CA THR A 106 -1.81 5.61 -3.71
C THR A 106 -1.22 5.81 -2.31
N ASP A 107 -1.75 6.73 -1.51
CA ASP A 107 -1.19 7.14 -0.21
C ASP A 107 -1.30 6.07 0.87
N VAL A 108 -2.50 5.49 1.05
CA VAL A 108 -2.71 4.44 2.05
C VAL A 108 -1.96 3.15 1.68
N PRO A 109 -1.97 2.69 0.41
CA PRO A 109 -1.15 1.55 0.03
C PRO A 109 0.35 1.78 0.24
N VAL A 110 0.91 2.95 -0.10
CA VAL A 110 2.35 3.16 0.09
C VAL A 110 2.70 3.20 1.58
N ALA A 111 1.84 3.78 2.42
CA ALA A 111 2.04 3.78 3.86
C ALA A 111 2.00 2.36 4.45
N ALA A 112 1.01 1.56 4.08
CA ALA A 112 0.87 0.19 4.57
C ALA A 112 2.07 -0.70 4.18
N PHE A 113 2.46 -0.67 2.89
CA PHE A 113 3.63 -1.44 2.44
C PHE A 113 4.95 -0.90 3.01
N SER A 114 5.08 0.41 3.24
CA SER A 114 6.26 0.99 3.90
C SER A 114 6.41 0.47 5.33
N ILE A 115 5.33 0.47 6.12
CA ILE A 115 5.36 -0.06 7.50
C ILE A 115 5.66 -1.57 7.48
N LEU A 116 5.08 -2.32 6.54
CA LEU A 116 5.38 -3.74 6.35
C LEU A 116 6.87 -3.97 6.04
N THR A 117 7.46 -3.20 5.13
CA THR A 117 8.89 -3.28 4.80
C THR A 117 9.74 -3.03 6.03
N LEU A 118 9.45 -1.97 6.81
CA LEU A 118 10.24 -1.63 8.00
C LEU A 118 10.12 -2.70 9.09
N TYR A 119 8.90 -3.19 9.34
CA TYR A 119 8.66 -4.26 10.32
C TYR A 119 9.38 -5.55 9.94
N LEU A 120 9.25 -6.02 8.69
CA LEU A 120 9.92 -7.24 8.22
C LEU A 120 11.45 -7.09 8.25
N PHE A 121 11.97 -5.92 7.87
CA PHE A 121 13.39 -5.64 7.93
C PHE A 121 13.93 -5.62 9.37
N TRP A 122 13.18 -5.03 10.30
CA TRP A 122 13.51 -5.06 11.71
C TRP A 122 13.51 -6.50 12.26
N LYS A 123 12.46 -7.27 11.96
CA LYS A 123 12.27 -8.66 12.40
C LYS A 123 13.31 -9.63 11.83
N ARG A 124 13.71 -9.44 10.57
CA ARG A 124 14.87 -10.13 9.96
C ARG A 124 16.12 -10.00 10.84
N GLY A 125 16.28 -8.86 11.51
CA GLY A 125 17.38 -8.59 12.41
C GLY A 125 17.45 -9.47 13.66
N GLU A 126 16.34 -10.10 14.04
CA GLU A 126 16.26 -11.04 15.17
C GLU A 126 16.39 -12.48 14.70
N GLN A 127 15.78 -12.82 13.55
CA GLN A 127 15.77 -14.17 12.98
C GLN A 127 16.13 -14.12 11.49
N PRO A 128 17.42 -14.02 11.15
CA PRO A 128 17.86 -13.93 9.77
C PRO A 128 17.58 -15.23 9.02
N SER A 129 16.85 -15.13 7.91
CA SER A 129 16.54 -16.27 7.03
C SER A 129 16.32 -15.82 5.60
N TRP A 130 16.53 -16.71 4.63
CA TRP A 130 16.27 -16.41 3.22
C TRP A 130 14.81 -15.96 2.99
N LEU A 131 13.87 -16.54 3.74
CA LEU A 131 12.46 -16.21 3.65
C LEU A 131 12.17 -14.81 4.20
N SER A 132 12.86 -14.39 5.27
CA SER A 132 12.75 -13.02 5.79
C SER A 132 13.31 -11.98 4.81
N ASP A 133 14.42 -12.31 4.12
CA ASP A 133 15.04 -11.44 3.11
C ASP A 133 14.13 -11.29 1.89
N PHE A 134 13.60 -12.42 1.41
CA PHE A 134 12.66 -12.46 0.29
C PHE A 134 11.37 -11.69 0.61
N SER A 135 10.78 -11.92 1.78
CA SER A 135 9.54 -11.23 2.20
C SER A 135 9.75 -9.73 2.35
N THR A 136 10.91 -9.30 2.89
CA THR A 136 11.27 -7.89 2.99
C THR A 136 11.44 -7.25 1.61
N GLY A 137 12.13 -7.95 0.69
CA GLY A 137 12.30 -7.50 -0.69
C GLY A 137 10.99 -7.39 -1.44
N LEU A 138 10.07 -8.34 -1.25
CA LEU A 138 8.74 -8.32 -1.85
C LEU A 138 7.91 -7.12 -1.34
N ALA A 139 7.91 -6.88 -0.02
CA ALA A 139 7.23 -5.73 0.57
C ALA A 139 7.81 -4.40 0.06
N LEU A 140 9.15 -4.30 -0.02
CA LEU A 140 9.84 -3.14 -0.56
C LEU A 140 9.48 -2.89 -2.03
N GLY A 141 9.50 -3.94 -2.86
CA GLY A 141 9.10 -3.87 -4.26
C GLY A 141 7.64 -3.43 -4.42
N ALA A 142 6.74 -3.93 -3.57
CA ALA A 142 5.34 -3.50 -3.53
C ALA A 142 5.23 -2.00 -3.20
N ALA A 143 5.94 -1.51 -2.18
CA ALA A 143 5.93 -0.09 -1.83
C ALA A 143 6.45 0.81 -2.98
N MET A 144 7.54 0.40 -3.63
CA MET A 144 8.14 1.13 -4.76
C MET A 144 7.23 1.15 -6.02
N THR A 145 6.42 0.11 -6.21
CA THR A 145 5.52 -0.01 -7.37
C THR A 145 4.11 0.55 -7.11
N VAL A 146 3.85 1.06 -5.90
CA VAL A 146 2.63 1.78 -5.55
C VAL A 146 2.76 3.29 -5.78
N LYS A 147 3.84 3.91 -5.30
CA LYS A 147 4.07 5.37 -5.40
C LYS A 147 5.57 5.66 -5.43
N PHE A 148 5.98 6.69 -6.19
CA PHE A 148 7.40 7.06 -6.31
C PHE A 148 8.07 7.39 -4.97
N SER A 149 7.32 7.88 -3.98
CA SER A 149 7.84 8.10 -2.63
C SER A 149 8.35 6.81 -1.96
N GLY A 150 7.86 5.63 -2.37
CA GLY A 150 8.39 4.33 -1.93
C GLY A 150 9.85 4.11 -2.31
N ALA A 151 10.37 4.80 -3.33
CA ALA A 151 11.78 4.76 -3.71
C ALA A 151 12.73 5.35 -2.66
N LEU A 152 12.20 6.03 -1.63
CA LEU A 152 12.98 6.50 -0.48
C LEU A 152 13.27 5.38 0.52
N LEU A 153 12.51 4.29 0.53
CA LEU A 153 12.66 3.21 1.50
C LEU A 153 14.05 2.56 1.50
N PRO A 154 14.70 2.25 0.35
CA PRO A 154 16.06 1.71 0.37
C PRO A 154 17.06 2.62 1.10
N ILE A 155 16.90 3.95 0.99
CA ILE A 155 17.74 4.93 1.69
C ILE A 155 17.49 4.85 3.21
N VAL A 156 16.22 4.78 3.62
CA VAL A 156 15.85 4.61 5.03
C VAL A 156 16.41 3.32 5.61
N LEU A 157 16.31 2.21 4.88
CA LEU A 157 16.86 0.91 5.30
C LEU A 157 18.40 0.94 5.41
N ALA A 158 19.08 1.60 4.47
CA ALA A 158 20.53 1.79 4.53
C ALA A 158 20.94 2.61 5.77
N GLY A 159 20.22 3.70 6.05
CA GLY A 159 20.41 4.49 7.27
C GLY A 159 20.24 3.64 8.55
N PHE A 160 19.19 2.81 8.61
CA PHE A 160 18.95 1.92 9.74
C PHE A 160 20.09 0.91 9.94
N CYS A 161 20.64 0.36 8.86
CA CYS A 161 21.83 -0.50 8.89
C CYS A 161 23.06 0.20 9.48
N LEU A 162 23.31 1.45 9.07
CA LEU A 162 24.46 2.22 9.55
C LEU A 162 24.36 2.50 11.05
N VAL A 163 23.20 2.96 11.51
CA VAL A 163 22.95 3.23 12.94
C VAL A 163 23.10 1.95 13.76
N ARG A 164 22.55 0.84 13.29
CA ARG A 164 22.63 -0.44 14.01
C ARG A 164 24.07 -0.97 14.11
N LYS A 165 24.90 -0.76 13.07
CA LYS A 165 26.33 -1.09 13.12
C LYS A 165 27.07 -0.23 14.16
N GLN A 166 26.80 1.07 14.21
CA GLN A 166 27.43 1.99 15.16
C GLN A 166 27.11 1.62 16.62
N ILE A 167 25.85 1.31 16.93
CA ILE A 167 25.46 0.90 18.29
C ILE A 167 26.20 -0.36 18.71
N LYS A 168 26.32 -1.35 17.82
CA LYS A 168 27.05 -2.60 18.12
C LYS A 168 28.57 -2.42 18.25
N SER A 169 29.16 -1.36 17.71
CA SER A 169 30.60 -1.09 17.84
C SER A 169 30.96 -0.31 19.12
N LEU A 170 29.97 0.23 19.83
CA LEU A 170 30.16 1.01 21.05
C LEU A 170 30.10 0.16 22.33
N PHE A 171 29.78 -1.13 22.20
CA PHE A 171 29.72 -2.14 23.27
C PHE A 171 30.56 -3.36 22.87
#